data_AF-A0A840Y7X3-F1
#
_entry.id   AF-A0A840Y7X3-F1
#
_cell.length_a   1.000
_cell.length_b   1.000
_cell.length_c   1.000
_cell.angle_alpha   90.00
_cell.angle_beta   90.00
_cell.angle_gamma   90.00
#
_symmetry.space_group_name_H-M   'P 1'
#
loop_
_entity.id
_entity.type
_entity.pdbx_description
1 polymer ?
#
loop_
_entity_poly.entity_id
_entity_poly.type
_entity_poly.pdbx_seq_one_letter_code
_entity_poly.pdbx_strand_id
1 'polypeptide(L)' 'MDGVREQITAWLEVQPALSAVAILERLREADPVRFRLEHKRTVQRFVKLRRAVMARDVLLGTLPSRSLPEPQVQPA' A
#
# COMPACT_ATOMS: atom_id res chain seq x y z
N MET A 1 8.75 -12.49 -10.21
CA MET A 1 7.40 -11.88 -10.02
C MET A 1 7.43 -10.78 -8.95
N ASP A 2 8.63 -10.43 -8.47
CA ASP A 2 8.85 -9.73 -7.20
C ASP A 2 8.80 -8.21 -7.35
N GLY A 3 9.26 -7.68 -8.49
CA GLY A 3 9.21 -6.24 -8.76
C GLY A 3 7.81 -5.61 -8.72
N VAL A 4 6.75 -6.36 -9.09
CA VAL A 4 5.36 -5.85 -8.98
C VAL A 4 4.94 -5.74 -7.51
N ARG A 5 5.33 -6.71 -6.68
CA ARG A 5 5.00 -6.71 -5.25
C ARG A 5 5.75 -5.60 -4.52
N GLU A 6 7.01 -5.38 -4.87
CA GLU A 6 7.84 -4.28 -4.39
C GLU A 6 7.23 -2.94 -4.78
N GLN A 7 6.82 -2.78 -6.04
CA GLN A 7 6.19 -1.56 -6.52
C GLN A 7 4.88 -1.23 -5.79
N ILE A 8 4.00 -2.23 -5.61
CA ILE A 8 2.77 -2.05 -4.82
C ILE A 8 3.11 -1.69 -3.36
N THR A 9 4.15 -2.30 -2.79
CA THR A 9 4.58 -2.02 -1.42
C THR A 9 5.07 -0.57 -1.28
N ALA A 10 5.93 -0.11 -2.19
CA ALA A 10 6.39 1.27 -2.22
C ALA A 10 5.23 2.28 -2.35
N TRP A 11 4.22 1.98 -3.18
CA TRP A 11 3.02 2.80 -3.26
C TRP A 11 2.23 2.85 -1.95
N LEU A 12 2.10 1.73 -1.24
CA LEU A 12 1.42 1.67 0.05
C LEU A 12 2.21 2.36 1.17
N GLU A 13 3.54 2.36 1.11
CA GLU A 13 4.39 3.11 2.05
C GLU A 13 4.23 4.62 1.91
N VAL A 14 4.05 5.11 0.68
CA VAL A 14 3.77 6.53 0.40
C VAL A 14 2.31 6.88 0.70
N GLN A 15 1.37 6.01 0.31
CA GLN A 15 -0.06 6.23 0.46
C GLN A 15 -0.75 4.97 1.04
N PRO A 16 -0.80 4.80 2.37
CA PRO A 16 -1.36 3.61 3.01
C PRO A 16 -2.84 3.36 2.69
N ALA A 17 -3.60 4.43 2.44
CA ALA A 17 -5.01 4.38 2.08
C ALA A 17 -5.28 3.98 0.62
N LEU A 18 -4.25 3.88 -0.23
CA LEU A 18 -4.41 3.60 -1.66
C LEU A 18 -5.21 2.31 -1.90
N SER A 19 -6.29 2.42 -2.67
CA SER A 19 -7.22 1.32 -2.89
C SER A 19 -6.64 0.28 -3.85
N ALA A 20 -7.09 -0.97 -3.70
CA ALA A 20 -6.69 -2.05 -4.62
C ALA A 20 -7.17 -1.80 -6.07
N VAL A 21 -8.25 -1.04 -6.25
CA VAL A 21 -8.73 -0.64 -7.58
C VAL A 21 -7.77 0.36 -8.21
N ALA A 22 -7.40 1.41 -7.48
CA ALA A 22 -6.43 2.41 -7.94
C ALA A 22 -5.05 1.79 -8.21
N ILE A 23 -4.63 0.80 -7.41
CA ILE A 23 -3.40 0.04 -7.67
C ILE A 23 -3.51 -0.74 -8.98
N LEU A 24 -4.63 -1.44 -9.21
CA LEU A 24 -4.83 -2.17 -10.45
C LEU A 24 -4.86 -1.24 -11.67
N GLU A 25 -5.48 -0.06 -11.55
CA GLU A 25 -5.48 0.95 -12.61
C GLU A 25 -4.06 1.41 -12.95
N ARG A 26 -3.24 1.76 -11.95
CA ARG A 26 -1.83 2.11 -12.16
C ARG A 26 -1.02 1.00 -12.81
N LEU A 27 -1.25 -0.26 -12.40
CA LEU A 27 -0.59 -1.41 -13.03
C LEU A 27 -1.01 -1.58 -14.49
N ARG A 28 -2.29 -1.35 -14.80
CA ARG A 28 -2.82 -1.42 -16.17
C ARG A 28 -2.33 -0.29 -17.05
N GLU A 29 -2.15 0.90 -16.51
CA GLU A 29 -1.53 2.04 -17.21
C GLU A 29 -0.07 1.74 -17.56
N ALA A 30 0.67 1.06 -16.67
CA ALA A 30 2.05 0.67 -16.90
C ALA A 30 2.20 -0.50 -17.89
N ASP A 31 1.32 -1.51 -17.81
CA ASP A 31 1.34 -2.69 -18.69
C ASP A 31 -0.06 -3.31 -18.83
N PRO A 32 -0.85 -2.87 -19.83
CA PRO A 32 -2.22 -3.35 -20.02
C PRO A 32 -2.28 -4.79 -20.58
N VAL A 33 -1.17 -5.31 -21.12
CA VAL A 33 -1.09 -6.70 -21.63
C VAL A 33 -1.01 -7.67 -20.46
N ARG A 34 -0.19 -7.31 -19.46
CA ARG A 34 0.04 -8.11 -18.26
C ARG A 34 -1.05 -7.95 -17.21
N PHE A 35 -1.67 -6.77 -17.09
CA PHE A 35 -2.67 -6.50 -16.07
C PHE A 35 -4.06 -6.29 -16.66
N ARG A 36 -5.03 -7.07 -16.19
CA ARG A 36 -6.43 -7.01 -16.61
C ARG A 36 -7.35 -6.91 -15.40
N LEU A 37 -8.60 -6.52 -15.63
CA LEU A 37 -9.60 -6.33 -14.57
C LEU A 37 -9.82 -7.59 -13.70
N GLU A 38 -9.63 -8.77 -14.27
CA GLU A 38 -9.69 -10.06 -13.56
C GLU A 38 -8.68 -10.16 -12.40
N HIS A 39 -7.56 -9.44 -12.47
CA HIS A 39 -6.52 -9.46 -11.43
C HIS A 39 -6.91 -8.68 -10.17
N LYS A 40 -8.09 -8.02 -10.13
CA LYS A 40 -8.57 -7.26 -8.97
C LYS A 40 -8.53 -8.04 -7.67
N ARG A 41 -9.00 -9.29 -7.66
CA ARG A 41 -9.00 -10.13 -6.44
C ARG A 41 -7.58 -10.43 -5.96
N THR A 42 -6.65 -10.67 -6.88
CA THR A 42 -5.23 -10.90 -6.58
C THR A 42 -4.59 -9.66 -5.95
N VAL A 43 -4.81 -8.48 -6.55
CA VAL A 43 -4.31 -7.21 -6.01
C VAL A 43 -4.93 -6.94 -4.63
N GLN A 44 -6.24 -7.13 -4.47
CA GLN A 44 -6.93 -6.98 -3.18
C GLN A 44 -6.32 -7.87 -2.09
N ARG A 45 -6.07 -9.16 -2.39
CA ARG A 45 -5.48 -10.10 -1.43
C ARG A 45 -4.06 -9.68 -1.04
N PHE A 46 -3.25 -9.26 -2.01
CA PHE A 46 -1.90 -8.77 -1.74
C PHE A 46 -1.90 -7.52 -0.86
N VAL A 47 -2.71 -6.52 -1.21
CA VAL A 47 -2.83 -5.26 -0.45
C VAL A 47 -3.28 -5.52 0.99
N LYS A 48 -4.26 -6.42 1.19
CA LYS A 48 -4.72 -6.81 2.54
C LYS A 48 -3.58 -7.41 3.37
N LEU A 49 -2.81 -8.33 2.79
CA LEU A 49 -1.66 -8.96 3.46
C LEU A 49 -0.58 -7.93 3.78
N ARG A 50 -0.20 -7.09 2.81
CA ARG A 50 0.85 -6.08 3.01
C ARG A 50 0.47 -5.07 4.10
N ARG A 51 -0.79 -4.61 4.13
CA ARG A 51 -1.29 -3.72 5.19
C ARG A 51 -1.23 -4.37 6.58
N ALA A 52 -1.55 -5.66 6.69
CA ALA A 52 -1.44 -6.37 7.96
C ALA A 52 0.02 -6.45 8.45
N VAL A 53 0.96 -6.71 7.54
CA VAL A 53 2.39 -6.72 7.88
C VAL A 53 2.85 -5.31 8.27
N MET A 54 2.48 -4.27 7.52
CA MET A 54 2.82 -2.88 7.87
C MET A 54 2.25 -2.49 9.25
N ALA A 55 1.00 -2.85 9.53
CA ALA A 55 0.39 -2.57 10.84
C ALA A 55 1.16 -3.29 11.97
N ARG A 56 1.52 -4.56 11.77
CA ARG A 56 2.38 -5.30 12.70
C ARG A 56 3.72 -4.58 12.88
N ASP A 57 4.35 -4.14 11.81
CA ASP A 57 5.67 -3.53 11.88
C ASP A 57 5.63 -2.15 12.58
N VAL A 58 4.54 -1.39 12.41
CA VAL A 58 4.31 -0.16 13.20
C VAL A 58 4.15 -0.49 14.69
N LEU A 59 3.35 -1.51 15.01
CA LEU A 59 3.11 -1.92 16.41
C LEU A 59 4.38 -2.47 17.10
N LEU A 60 5.27 -3.10 16.34
CA LEU A 60 6.53 -3.65 16.84
C LEU A 60 7.71 -2.68 16.76
N GLY A 61 7.50 -1.46 16.24
CA GLY A 61 8.56 -0.47 16.05
C GLY A 61 9.63 -0.87 15.03
N THR A 62 9.33 -1.80 14.12
CA THR A 62 10.26 -2.29 13.10
C THR A 62 10.20 -1.50 11.78
N LEU A 63 9.15 -0.72 11.56
CA LEU A 63 9.12 0.30 10.51
C LEU A 63 9.64 1.63 11.07
N PRO A 64 10.44 2.41 10.31
CA PRO A 64 10.76 3.78 10.69
C PRO A 64 9.43 4.50 10.86
N SER A 65 9.17 5.00 12.06
CA SER A 65 8.00 5.79 12.37
C SER A 65 8.09 7.06 11.53
N ARG A 66 7.54 7.05 10.31
CA ARG A 66 7.31 8.28 9.56
C ARG A 66 6.37 9.07 10.45
N SER A 67 6.91 10.14 11.04
CA SER A 67 6.29 10.93 12.09
C SER A 67 4.82 11.14 11.77
N LEU A 68 3.93 10.53 12.56
CA LEU A 68 2.56 11.03 12.62
C LEU A 68 2.67 12.52 12.92
N PRO A 69 1.98 13.42 12.19
CA PRO A 69 1.89 14.80 12.65
C PRO A 69 1.34 14.75 14.07
N GLU A 70 2.15 15.19 15.03
CA GLU A 70 1.75 15.25 16.43
C GLU A 70 0.39 15.95 16.48
N PRO A 71 -0.59 15.41 17.23
CA PRO A 71 -1.84 16.12 17.44
C PRO A 71 -1.47 17.43 18.13
N GLN A 72 -1.50 18.51 17.35
CA GLN A 72 -1.31 19.88 17.82
C GLN A 72 -2.49 20.18 18.76
N VAL A 73 -2.33 19.86 20.04
CA VAL A 73 -3.23 20.32 21.10
C VAL A 73 -3.01 21.83 21.19
N GLN A 74 -3.84 22.59 20.48
CA GLN A 74 -3.95 24.03 20.65
C GLN A 74 -4.58 24.29 22.03
N PRO A 75 -3.88 24.98 22.95
CA PRO A 75 -4.51 25.47 24.17
C PRO A 75 -5.49 26.60 23.80
N ALA A 76 -6.66 26.56 24.43
CA ALA A 76 -7.75 27.53 24.29
C ALA A 76 -7.38 28.91 24.85
#